data_AF-A0A7J0FZ37-F1
#
_entry.id   AF-A0A7J0FZ37-F1
#
_cell.length_a   1.000
_cell.length_b   1.000
_cell.length_c   1.000
_cell.angle_alpha   90.00
_cell.angle_beta   90.00
_cell.angle_gamma   90.00
#
_symmetry.space_group_name_H-M   'P 1'
#
loop_
_entity.id
_entity.type
_entity.pdbx_description
1 polymer ?
#
loop_
_entity_poly.entity_id
_entity_poly.type
_entity_poly.pdbx_seq_one_letter_code
_entity_poly.pdbx_strand_id
1 'polypeptide(L)'
;MDAAQEARNREAFRQAVVNTLERRLFYIPSFKIYRGVAGLYDYGPPGCAVKSNVLAFWRQHFVLEENMLEVDCPCVTPEVVLKASGHVDKFTDLMVKDEKTGTCYRADHLLKDFCKERLERDPNITAEKAAELRHVLAVLDDLSAEELGAKIKDYGITAPDTKNPLSAPYPFNLMFQTSIGPSGLSSGYMRPETAQGIFVNFKDLYYYNGNKLPFAAAQIGQAFRNEISPRQGLLRVREFTLAEIEHFVDPEDKSHPKFSEVSNLEFLMFPREDQVSGLSARRIHIGEAVSKGIVNNETLGYFIGRVYLFLTHLGIDKERLRFRQHLANEMAHYAADCWDAEIECSYGWIECVGIADRSAYDLRAHTEKSGVPLVAAEKFLEPREVEKLVIAPVKKELGLAFKGNQKMSMEMKATLESKGEAEFHVCTLEKSCHYKEEHGDNPQGEEEGTSEGFHANQQYEEVAKRIAKSLTAAGISYKIDITGTSIGKRYARTDELGVPLAITVDSTSSVTLRERDSKQQIRVNVEEVASVVKEVTDGFSTWADMLWKYPTHSSSATED
;
A
#
# COMPACT_ATOMS: atom_id res chain seq x y z
N MET A 1 -30.38 -11.97 12.57
CA MET A 1 -29.99 -11.71 13.97
C MET A 1 -30.26 -10.24 14.28
N ASP A 2 -30.26 -9.82 15.54
CA ASP A 2 -30.35 -8.40 15.88
C ASP A 2 -29.05 -7.69 15.48
N ALA A 3 -29.15 -6.66 14.64
CA ALA A 3 -28.00 -5.86 14.18
C ALA A 3 -27.28 -5.16 15.34
N ALA A 4 -28.00 -4.76 16.40
CA ALA A 4 -27.40 -4.18 17.59
C ALA A 4 -26.56 -5.22 18.37
N GLN A 5 -26.97 -6.50 18.37
CA GLN A 5 -26.17 -7.57 18.95
C GLN A 5 -24.95 -7.92 18.09
N GLU A 6 -25.09 -7.89 16.76
CA GLU A 6 -23.95 -8.13 15.86
C GLU A 6 -22.90 -7.02 15.99
N ALA A 7 -23.32 -5.74 16.04
CA ALA A 7 -22.41 -4.62 16.29
C ALA A 7 -21.65 -4.75 17.62
N ARG A 8 -22.33 -5.18 18.70
CA ARG A 8 -21.69 -5.48 19.99
C ARG A 8 -20.69 -6.63 19.91
N ASN A 9 -20.99 -7.67 19.13
CA ASN A 9 -20.07 -8.79 18.90
C ASN A 9 -18.81 -8.33 18.13
N ARG A 10 -18.98 -7.52 17.07
CA ARG A 10 -17.88 -6.91 16.31
C ARG A 10 -16.97 -6.05 17.21
N GLU A 11 -17.56 -5.24 18.08
CA GLU A 11 -16.83 -4.42 19.07
C GLU A 11 -16.04 -5.26 20.08
N ALA A 12 -16.69 -6.25 20.71
CA ALA A 12 -16.05 -7.12 21.71
C ALA A 12 -14.88 -7.93 21.11
N PHE A 13 -15.04 -8.44 19.89
CA PHE A 13 -13.98 -9.10 19.13
C PHE A 13 -12.81 -8.14 18.86
N ARG A 14 -13.10 -6.92 18.35
CA ARG A 14 -12.07 -5.90 18.07
C ARG A 14 -11.26 -5.55 19.31
N GLN A 15 -11.91 -5.34 20.46
CA GLN A 15 -11.20 -5.04 21.71
C GLN A 15 -10.33 -6.21 22.17
N ALA A 16 -10.78 -7.46 22.01
CA ALA A 16 -9.98 -8.64 22.34
C ALA A 16 -8.73 -8.78 21.45
N VAL A 17 -8.85 -8.49 20.16
CA VAL A 17 -7.72 -8.45 19.21
C VAL A 17 -6.74 -7.33 19.57
N VAL A 18 -7.21 -6.09 19.74
CA VAL A 18 -6.36 -4.94 20.11
C VAL A 18 -5.63 -5.19 21.43
N ASN A 19 -6.33 -5.70 22.45
CA ASN A 19 -5.73 -6.07 23.74
C ASN A 19 -4.61 -7.11 23.58
N THR A 20 -4.77 -8.06 22.66
CA THR A 20 -3.76 -9.09 22.40
C THR A 20 -2.55 -8.51 21.66
N LEU A 21 -2.78 -7.66 20.65
CA LEU A 21 -1.72 -7.01 19.86
C LEU A 21 -0.87 -6.06 20.71
N GLU A 22 -1.48 -5.23 21.57
CA GLU A 22 -0.73 -4.40 22.54
C GLU A 22 0.00 -5.26 23.57
N ARG A 23 -0.66 -6.26 24.16
CA ARG A 23 -0.06 -7.15 25.19
C ARG A 23 1.12 -7.97 24.65
N ARG A 24 1.11 -8.32 23.37
CA ARG A 24 2.20 -9.02 22.67
C ARG A 24 3.19 -8.09 21.97
N LEU A 25 3.01 -6.78 22.10
CA LEU A 25 3.89 -5.75 21.55
C LEU A 25 4.05 -5.86 20.02
N PHE A 26 2.95 -6.11 19.30
CA PHE A 26 2.92 -5.93 17.84
C PHE A 26 3.02 -4.44 17.49
N TYR A 27 2.18 -3.63 18.11
CA TYR A 27 2.29 -2.17 18.10
C TYR A 27 1.82 -1.59 19.44
N ILE A 28 2.23 -0.35 19.73
CA ILE A 28 1.71 0.48 20.83
C ILE A 28 1.57 1.94 20.36
N PRO A 29 0.71 2.77 20.99
CA PRO A 29 0.70 4.21 20.73
C PRO A 29 2.06 4.85 21.01
N SER A 30 2.60 5.60 20.04
CA SER A 30 3.92 6.24 20.17
C SER A 30 3.95 7.22 21.33
N PHE A 31 5.12 7.34 21.97
CA PHE A 31 5.37 8.27 23.09
C PHE A 31 4.46 8.06 24.32
N LYS A 32 3.95 6.84 24.55
CA LYS A 32 2.96 6.50 25.61
C LYS A 32 3.26 7.10 27.00
N ILE A 33 4.53 7.18 27.41
CA ILE A 33 4.95 7.78 28.69
C ILE A 33 4.79 9.32 28.77
N TYR A 34 4.74 9.99 27.62
CA TYR A 34 4.48 11.43 27.47
C TYR A 34 3.00 11.71 27.14
N ARG A 35 2.09 10.82 27.54
CA ARG A 35 0.64 10.78 27.19
C ARG A 35 0.32 10.36 25.75
N GLY A 36 1.35 10.17 24.93
CA GLY A 36 1.24 9.72 23.54
C GLY A 36 0.73 10.76 22.54
N VAL A 37 0.77 10.41 21.25
CA VAL A 37 0.29 11.24 20.15
C VAL A 37 -0.68 10.43 19.29
N ALA A 38 -1.92 10.93 19.13
CA ALA A 38 -2.93 10.25 18.32
C ALA A 38 -2.49 10.17 16.85
N GLY A 39 -2.65 8.98 16.26
CA GLY A 39 -2.23 8.67 14.89
C GLY A 39 -0.77 8.26 14.72
N LEU A 40 0.03 8.15 15.79
CA LEU A 40 1.40 7.63 15.73
C LEU A 40 1.53 6.35 16.56
N TYR A 41 2.19 5.32 16.01
CA TYR A 41 2.31 4.00 16.61
C TYR A 41 3.73 3.41 16.44
N ASP A 42 4.31 2.95 17.55
CA ASP A 42 5.59 2.24 17.55
C ASP A 42 5.32 0.75 17.31
N TYR A 43 5.94 0.16 16.27
CA TYR A 43 5.90 -1.28 16.05
C TYR A 43 6.93 -1.96 16.96
N GLY A 44 6.50 -3.00 17.68
CA GLY A 44 7.40 -3.84 18.48
C GLY A 44 7.87 -5.09 17.72
N PRO A 45 8.70 -5.95 18.32
CA PRO A 45 9.42 -7.01 17.59
C PRO A 45 8.58 -7.90 16.67
N PRO A 46 7.43 -8.48 17.08
CA PRO A 46 6.60 -9.27 16.16
C PRO A 46 5.90 -8.42 15.09
N GLY A 47 5.55 -7.16 15.39
CA GLY A 47 4.98 -6.24 14.39
C GLY A 47 6.00 -5.82 13.34
N CYS A 48 7.25 -5.56 13.73
CA CYS A 48 8.36 -5.33 12.82
C CYS A 48 8.63 -6.56 11.94
N ALA A 49 8.60 -7.77 12.51
CA ALA A 49 8.77 -9.00 11.74
C ALA A 49 7.65 -9.18 10.69
N VAL A 50 6.38 -9.02 11.06
CA VAL A 50 5.25 -9.08 10.12
C VAL A 50 5.40 -8.00 9.03
N LYS A 51 5.72 -6.77 9.40
CA LYS A 51 5.91 -5.66 8.44
C LYS A 51 7.04 -5.95 7.44
N SER A 52 8.19 -6.43 7.92
CA SER A 52 9.31 -6.81 7.06
C SER A 52 8.95 -7.95 6.11
N ASN A 53 8.23 -8.97 6.59
CA ASN A 53 7.81 -10.10 5.76
C ASN A 53 6.82 -9.67 4.67
N VAL A 54 5.84 -8.82 4.99
CA VAL A 54 4.89 -8.24 4.02
C VAL A 54 5.63 -7.45 2.94
N LEU A 55 6.60 -6.61 3.31
CA LEU A 55 7.38 -5.81 2.36
C LEU A 55 8.37 -6.65 1.54
N ALA A 56 8.89 -7.75 2.09
CA ALA A 56 9.71 -8.71 1.34
C ALA A 56 8.87 -9.47 0.30
N PHE A 57 7.69 -9.97 0.70
CA PHE A 57 6.77 -10.64 -0.21
C PHE A 57 6.25 -9.68 -1.29
N TRP A 58 5.97 -8.40 -0.96
CA TRP A 58 5.59 -7.40 -1.97
C TRP A 58 6.69 -7.17 -3.01
N ARG A 59 7.96 -7.09 -2.60
CA ARG A 59 9.08 -7.02 -3.55
C ARG A 59 9.16 -8.25 -4.44
N GLN A 60 8.99 -9.46 -3.88
CA GLN A 60 8.96 -10.68 -4.68
C GLN A 60 7.79 -10.69 -5.68
N HIS A 61 6.59 -10.29 -5.23
CA HIS A 61 5.35 -10.39 -5.99
C HIS A 61 5.17 -9.30 -7.05
N PHE A 62 5.80 -8.13 -6.90
CA PHE A 62 5.72 -7.03 -7.86
C PHE A 62 7.08 -6.67 -8.46
N VAL A 63 8.04 -6.26 -7.61
CA VAL A 63 9.34 -5.73 -8.08
C VAL A 63 10.15 -6.76 -8.86
N LEU A 64 10.31 -7.97 -8.34
CA LEU A 64 11.10 -9.01 -8.99
C LEU A 64 10.38 -9.62 -10.20
N GLU A 65 9.09 -9.93 -10.07
CA GLU A 65 8.32 -10.62 -11.13
C GLU A 65 8.08 -9.73 -12.37
N GLU A 66 7.87 -8.42 -12.19
CA GLU A 66 7.74 -7.46 -13.30
C GLU A 66 9.04 -6.69 -13.61
N ASN A 67 10.17 -7.04 -12.96
CA ASN A 67 11.48 -6.39 -13.13
C ASN A 67 11.42 -4.85 -12.92
N MET A 68 10.66 -4.40 -11.92
CA MET A 68 10.42 -2.97 -11.67
C MET A 68 11.66 -2.25 -11.15
N LEU A 69 11.80 -0.97 -11.51
CA LEU A 69 12.87 -0.11 -11.03
C LEU A 69 12.55 0.40 -9.62
N GLU A 70 12.97 -0.33 -8.57
CA GLU A 70 12.83 0.13 -7.19
C GLU A 70 13.76 1.33 -6.89
N VAL A 71 13.20 2.40 -6.35
CA VAL A 71 13.91 3.63 -5.94
C VAL A 71 13.60 4.02 -4.50
N ASP A 72 14.54 4.71 -3.84
CA ASP A 72 14.27 5.43 -2.60
C ASP A 72 14.57 6.93 -2.73
N CYS A 73 13.50 7.71 -2.79
CA CYS A 73 13.52 9.18 -2.81
C CYS A 73 13.39 9.77 -1.38
N PRO A 74 13.84 11.02 -1.12
CA PRO A 74 13.69 11.68 0.18
C PRO A 74 12.23 11.83 0.65
N CYS A 75 12.03 11.83 1.98
CA CYS A 75 10.73 12.10 2.61
C CYS A 75 10.39 13.60 2.71
N VAL A 76 11.40 14.48 2.67
CA VAL A 76 11.24 15.95 2.68
C VAL A 76 11.18 16.44 1.24
N THR A 77 10.10 17.11 0.89
CA THR A 77 9.79 17.56 -0.48
C THR A 77 9.66 19.09 -0.52
N PRO A 78 10.38 19.80 -1.41
CA PRO A 78 10.22 21.24 -1.59
C PRO A 78 8.80 21.63 -2.04
N GLU A 79 8.28 22.76 -1.54
CA GLU A 79 6.91 23.22 -1.83
C GLU A 79 6.58 23.27 -3.33
N VAL A 80 7.55 23.67 -4.16
CA VAL A 80 7.36 23.80 -5.62
C VAL A 80 6.95 22.49 -6.30
N VAL A 81 7.37 21.33 -5.78
CA VAL A 81 7.05 20.00 -6.33
C VAL A 81 5.61 19.61 -5.98
N LEU A 82 5.22 19.81 -4.72
CA LEU A 82 3.85 19.54 -4.26
C LEU A 82 2.84 20.60 -4.76
N LYS A 83 3.32 21.77 -5.19
CA LYS A 83 2.52 22.75 -5.94
C LYS A 83 2.43 22.44 -7.43
N ALA A 84 3.36 21.65 -8.00
CA ALA A 84 3.24 21.15 -9.36
C ALA A 84 2.11 20.13 -9.47
N SER A 85 2.12 19.11 -8.60
CA SER A 85 1.06 18.08 -8.53
C SER A 85 -0.24 18.53 -7.84
N GLY A 86 -0.40 19.83 -7.55
CA GLY A 86 -1.63 20.41 -6.98
C GLY A 86 -1.90 20.09 -5.51
N HIS A 87 -1.08 19.26 -4.83
CA HIS A 87 -1.24 18.94 -3.41
C HIS A 87 -1.29 20.19 -2.51
N VAL A 88 -0.46 21.20 -2.75
CA VAL A 88 -0.47 22.46 -1.96
C VAL A 88 -1.81 23.17 -2.03
N ASP A 89 -2.53 23.07 -3.15
CA ASP A 89 -3.76 23.80 -3.43
C ASP A 89 -5.03 22.94 -3.26
N LYS A 90 -4.91 21.61 -3.13
CA LYS A 90 -6.04 20.66 -3.03
C LYS A 90 -6.01 19.71 -1.83
N PHE A 91 -4.88 19.51 -1.15
CA PHE A 91 -4.74 18.53 -0.06
C PHE A 91 -5.19 19.12 1.29
N THR A 92 -6.43 19.63 1.32
CA THR A 92 -7.05 20.33 2.44
C THR A 92 -8.41 19.74 2.81
N ASP A 93 -8.56 19.32 4.06
CA ASP A 93 -9.86 18.92 4.63
C ASP A 93 -10.61 20.12 5.19
N LEU A 94 -11.94 20.00 5.34
CA LEU A 94 -12.75 20.92 6.12
C LEU A 94 -12.75 20.52 7.60
N MET A 95 -12.27 21.43 8.45
CA MET A 95 -12.11 21.23 9.89
C MET A 95 -13.07 22.10 10.69
N VAL A 96 -13.67 21.54 11.75
CA VAL A 96 -14.40 22.29 12.79
C VAL A 96 -13.77 22.09 14.16
N LYS A 97 -14.02 23.03 15.07
CA LYS A 97 -13.36 23.11 16.37
C LYS A 97 -14.39 23.30 17.50
N ASP A 98 -14.26 22.55 18.59
CA ASP A 98 -14.99 22.80 19.84
C ASP A 98 -14.60 24.19 20.36
N GLU A 99 -15.56 25.11 20.45
CA GLU A 99 -15.31 26.51 20.79
C GLU A 99 -14.76 26.72 22.21
N LYS A 100 -14.91 25.74 23.12
CA LYS A 100 -14.45 25.83 24.51
C LYS A 100 -13.19 25.03 24.79
N THR A 101 -13.06 23.81 24.24
CA THR A 101 -11.87 22.96 24.47
C THR A 101 -10.80 23.13 23.42
N GLY A 102 -11.16 23.61 22.23
CA GLY A 102 -10.26 23.74 21.10
C GLY A 102 -9.93 22.43 20.38
N THR A 103 -10.55 21.31 20.75
CA THR A 103 -10.44 20.03 20.03
C THR A 103 -10.97 20.16 18.60
N CYS A 104 -10.19 19.68 17.63
CA CYS A 104 -10.56 19.68 16.21
C CYS A 104 -11.18 18.35 15.77
N TYR A 105 -12.09 18.44 14.80
CA TYR A 105 -12.77 17.31 14.17
C TYR A 105 -12.89 17.54 12.64
N ARG A 106 -12.83 16.47 11.84
CA ARG A 106 -13.14 16.51 10.39
C ARG A 106 -14.65 16.75 10.24
N ALA A 107 -15.03 17.79 9.50
CA ALA A 107 -16.41 18.28 9.45
C ALA A 107 -17.35 17.31 8.70
N ASP A 108 -16.83 16.72 7.62
CA ASP A 108 -17.46 15.67 6.84
C ASP A 108 -17.69 14.40 7.67
N HIS A 109 -16.68 13.94 8.42
CA HIS A 109 -16.78 12.76 9.29
C HIS A 109 -17.86 12.94 10.38
N LEU A 110 -17.98 14.13 10.99
CA LEU A 110 -19.05 14.39 11.95
C LEU A 110 -20.45 14.28 11.33
N LEU A 111 -20.62 14.77 10.09
CA LEU A 111 -21.88 14.63 9.36
C LEU A 111 -22.13 13.16 8.94
N LYS A 112 -21.08 12.44 8.49
CA LYS A 112 -21.10 11.02 8.11
C LYS A 112 -21.53 10.13 9.29
N ASP A 113 -20.89 10.32 10.44
CA ASP A 113 -21.18 9.58 11.68
C ASP A 113 -22.61 9.88 12.18
N PHE A 114 -23.05 11.15 12.18
CA PHE A 114 -24.40 11.53 12.58
C PHE A 114 -25.48 10.93 11.66
N CYS A 115 -25.30 11.02 10.33
CA CYS A 115 -26.24 10.48 9.37
C CYS A 115 -26.37 8.94 9.51
N LYS A 116 -25.25 8.23 9.70
CA LYS A 116 -25.25 6.78 9.96
C LYS A 116 -25.92 6.45 11.30
N GLU A 117 -25.55 7.11 12.40
CA GLU A 117 -26.13 6.82 13.71
C GLU A 117 -27.65 7.01 13.71
N ARG A 118 -28.18 8.03 13.02
CA ARG A 118 -29.62 8.24 12.86
C ARG A 118 -30.29 7.18 11.99
N LEU A 119 -29.67 6.77 10.88
CA LEU A 119 -30.20 5.72 10.01
C LEU A 119 -30.20 4.33 10.69
N GLU A 120 -29.29 4.08 11.63
CA GLU A 120 -29.15 2.81 12.34
C GLU A 120 -29.92 2.73 13.67
N ARG A 121 -30.05 3.85 14.41
CA ARG A 121 -30.52 3.85 15.81
C ARG A 121 -31.82 4.62 16.09
N ASP A 122 -32.39 5.31 15.11
CA ASP A 122 -33.64 6.07 15.30
C ASP A 122 -34.85 5.27 14.76
N PRO A 123 -35.58 4.50 15.60
CA PRO A 123 -36.68 3.66 15.15
C PRO A 123 -37.92 4.45 14.67
N ASN A 124 -37.91 5.78 14.86
CA ASN A 124 -39.00 6.68 14.48
C ASN A 124 -38.67 7.55 13.26
N ILE A 125 -37.54 7.29 12.57
CA ILE A 125 -37.15 8.08 11.39
C ILE A 125 -38.19 7.94 10.26
N THR A 126 -38.68 9.07 9.73
CA THR A 126 -39.61 9.04 8.59
C THR A 126 -38.90 8.58 7.32
N ALA A 127 -39.65 7.99 6.38
CA ALA A 127 -39.09 7.56 5.10
C ALA A 127 -38.44 8.74 4.35
N GLU A 128 -39.01 9.94 4.44
CA GLU A 128 -38.46 11.17 3.85
C GLU A 128 -37.14 11.56 4.50
N LYS A 129 -37.06 11.57 5.84
CA LYS A 129 -35.82 11.91 6.55
C LYS A 129 -34.74 10.85 6.30
N ALA A 130 -35.10 9.58 6.22
CA ALA A 130 -34.18 8.50 5.86
C ALA A 130 -33.71 8.61 4.39
N ALA A 131 -34.51 9.14 3.47
CA ALA A 131 -34.06 9.47 2.12
C ALA A 131 -33.12 10.68 2.11
N GLU A 132 -33.43 11.74 2.86
CA GLU A 132 -32.57 12.93 3.00
C GLU A 132 -31.19 12.59 3.55
N LEU A 133 -31.10 11.80 4.63
CA LEU A 133 -29.81 11.41 5.22
C LEU A 133 -28.99 10.51 4.28
N ARG A 134 -29.63 9.63 3.50
CA ARG A 134 -28.93 8.83 2.46
C ARG A 134 -28.43 9.71 1.31
N HIS A 135 -29.22 10.69 0.87
CA HIS A 135 -28.80 11.62 -0.17
C HIS A 135 -27.62 12.48 0.31
N VAL A 136 -27.66 13.03 1.54
CA VAL A 136 -26.56 13.78 2.14
C VAL A 136 -25.30 12.92 2.32
N LEU A 137 -25.43 11.62 2.59
CA LEU A 137 -24.29 10.69 2.60
C LEU A 137 -23.69 10.43 1.20
N ALA A 138 -24.49 10.56 0.13
CA ALA A 138 -24.07 10.30 -1.25
C ALA A 138 -23.47 11.53 -1.96
N VAL A 139 -23.71 12.74 -1.45
CA VAL A 139 -23.11 14.00 -1.94
C VAL A 139 -22.16 14.63 -0.91
N LEU A 140 -21.81 13.90 0.14
CA LEU A 140 -21.07 14.43 1.30
C LEU A 140 -19.75 15.09 0.92
N ASP A 141 -19.01 14.43 0.02
CA ASP A 141 -17.66 14.81 -0.38
C ASP A 141 -17.68 15.94 -1.45
N ASP A 142 -18.86 16.28 -1.99
CA ASP A 142 -19.12 17.40 -2.91
C ASP A 142 -19.56 18.70 -2.19
N LEU A 143 -19.79 18.68 -0.86
CA LEU A 143 -20.33 19.83 -0.12
C LEU A 143 -19.30 20.96 0.11
N SER A 144 -19.70 22.21 -0.14
CA SER A 144 -18.90 23.39 0.24
C SER A 144 -18.80 23.58 1.76
N ALA A 145 -17.84 24.41 2.22
CA ALA A 145 -17.68 24.74 3.64
C ALA A 145 -18.94 25.38 4.25
N GLU A 146 -19.63 26.21 3.45
CA GLU A 146 -20.88 26.88 3.79
C GLU A 146 -22.04 25.89 3.92
N GLU A 147 -22.19 24.96 2.96
CA GLU A 147 -23.25 23.94 2.98
C GLU A 147 -23.03 22.89 4.08
N LEU A 148 -21.79 22.44 4.26
CA LEU A 148 -21.40 21.53 5.33
C LEU A 148 -21.61 22.18 6.71
N GLY A 149 -21.26 23.47 6.85
CA GLY A 149 -21.53 24.27 8.04
C GLY A 149 -23.02 24.46 8.32
N ALA A 150 -23.82 24.69 7.27
CA ALA A 150 -25.28 24.75 7.37
C ALA A 150 -25.85 23.40 7.84
N LYS A 151 -25.45 22.27 7.23
CA LYS A 151 -25.93 20.93 7.62
C LYS A 151 -25.54 20.55 9.04
N ILE A 152 -24.32 20.86 9.48
CA ILE A 152 -23.87 20.68 10.88
C ILE A 152 -24.79 21.46 11.84
N LYS A 153 -25.14 22.69 11.51
CA LYS A 153 -26.01 23.55 12.32
C LYS A 153 -27.47 23.11 12.31
N ASP A 154 -28.04 22.84 11.15
CA ASP A 154 -29.44 22.45 10.95
C ASP A 154 -29.78 21.12 11.62
N TYR A 155 -28.82 20.19 11.67
CA TYR A 155 -28.96 18.91 12.34
C TYR A 155 -28.59 18.95 13.83
N GLY A 156 -28.14 20.11 14.35
CA GLY A 156 -27.75 20.28 15.75
C GLY A 156 -26.51 19.49 16.17
N ILE A 157 -25.57 19.26 15.24
CA ILE A 157 -24.35 18.50 15.49
C ILE A 157 -23.45 19.29 16.44
N THR A 158 -22.96 18.63 17.47
CA THR A 158 -22.10 19.18 18.53
C THR A 158 -20.85 18.33 18.69
N ALA A 159 -19.81 18.86 19.34
CA ALA A 159 -18.57 18.13 19.61
C ALA A 159 -18.88 16.79 20.31
N PRO A 160 -18.48 15.63 19.73
CA PRO A 160 -18.92 14.30 20.20
C PRO A 160 -18.71 14.05 21.69
N ASP A 161 -17.56 14.46 22.22
CA ASP A 161 -17.09 14.13 23.56
C ASP A 161 -17.62 15.09 24.65
N THR A 162 -17.93 16.34 24.27
CA THR A 162 -18.24 17.45 25.21
C THR A 162 -19.64 18.03 25.04
N LYS A 163 -20.30 17.74 23.92
CA LYS A 163 -21.57 18.37 23.46
C LYS A 163 -21.52 19.90 23.38
N ASN A 164 -20.31 20.46 23.22
CA ASN A 164 -20.12 21.89 23.00
C ASN A 164 -20.51 22.30 21.55
N PRO A 165 -20.82 23.59 21.33
CA PRO A 165 -20.86 24.18 20.00
C PRO A 165 -19.55 23.96 19.23
N LEU A 166 -19.68 23.94 17.91
CA LEU A 166 -18.59 23.82 16.95
C LEU A 166 -18.48 25.11 16.15
N SER A 167 -17.25 25.49 15.79
CA SER A 167 -16.99 26.57 14.83
C SER A 167 -17.62 26.27 13.47
N ALA A 168 -17.73 27.30 12.61
CA ALA A 168 -17.89 27.06 11.17
C ALA A 168 -16.73 26.20 10.62
N PRO A 169 -16.95 25.42 9.55
CA PRO A 169 -15.87 24.69 8.87
C PRO A 169 -14.87 25.65 8.23
N TYR A 170 -13.59 25.29 8.26
CA TYR A 170 -12.51 26.00 7.57
C TYR A 170 -11.47 25.03 7.00
N PRO A 171 -10.80 25.36 5.88
CA PRO A 171 -9.82 24.48 5.27
C PRO A 171 -8.58 24.31 6.15
N PHE A 172 -8.07 23.08 6.19
CA PHE A 172 -6.86 22.70 6.93
C PHE A 172 -5.98 21.78 6.07
N ASN A 173 -4.72 22.18 5.86
CA ASN A 173 -3.80 21.44 5.00
C ASN A 173 -3.28 20.17 5.71
N LEU A 174 -3.42 19.02 5.04
CA LEU A 174 -3.06 17.71 5.56
C LEU A 174 -1.58 17.35 5.37
N MET A 175 -0.72 18.25 4.90
CA MET A 175 0.72 18.01 4.80
C MET A 175 1.46 18.59 6.00
N PHE A 176 2.44 17.84 6.53
CA PHE A 176 3.31 18.37 7.59
C PHE A 176 4.33 19.34 6.99
N GLN A 177 4.12 20.64 7.15
CA GLN A 177 5.06 21.67 6.71
C GLN A 177 6.35 21.67 7.55
N THR A 178 7.47 21.98 6.89
CA THR A 178 8.80 22.11 7.49
C THR A 178 9.63 23.18 6.76
N SER A 179 10.81 23.50 7.28
CA SER A 179 11.77 24.44 6.67
C SER A 179 13.03 23.73 6.21
N ILE A 180 13.40 23.89 4.94
CA ILE A 180 14.60 23.29 4.36
C ILE A 180 15.79 24.23 4.59
N GLY A 181 16.62 23.88 5.57
CA GLY A 181 17.81 24.65 5.95
C GLY A 181 17.53 25.78 6.97
N PRO A 182 18.59 26.36 7.55
CA PRO A 182 18.49 27.18 8.77
C PRO A 182 17.91 28.58 8.58
N SER A 183 17.68 29.02 7.34
CA SER A 183 17.18 30.38 7.03
C SER A 183 15.66 30.50 7.04
N GLY A 184 14.91 29.38 7.02
CA GLY A 184 13.45 29.38 6.88
C GLY A 184 12.92 29.86 5.51
N LEU A 185 13.80 30.23 4.56
CA LEU A 185 13.40 30.77 3.26
C LEU A 185 12.88 29.71 2.28
N SER A 186 13.28 28.45 2.46
CA SER A 186 12.87 27.33 1.61
C SER A 186 11.78 26.52 2.31
N SER A 187 10.51 26.78 1.96
CA SER A 187 9.36 26.00 2.42
C SER A 187 9.40 24.57 1.84
N GLY A 188 9.07 23.59 2.67
CA GLY A 188 8.94 22.19 2.27
C GLY A 188 7.91 21.47 3.13
N TYR A 189 7.62 20.22 2.78
CA TYR A 189 6.68 19.37 3.50
C TYR A 189 7.24 17.95 3.62
N MET A 190 6.73 17.19 4.58
CA MET A 190 6.82 15.74 4.55
C MET A 190 5.83 15.21 3.49
N ARG A 191 6.27 14.31 2.62
CA ARG A 191 5.47 13.86 1.46
C ARG A 191 4.18 13.11 1.85
N PRO A 192 3.04 13.34 1.17
CA PRO A 192 1.76 12.65 1.44
C PRO A 192 1.56 11.32 0.67
N GLU A 193 2.38 11.08 -0.35
CA GLU A 193 2.51 9.87 -1.20
C GLU A 193 4.00 9.68 -1.56
N THR A 194 4.43 8.53 -2.09
CA THR A 194 5.80 8.30 -2.59
C THR A 194 5.93 8.54 -4.10
N ALA A 195 4.86 8.36 -4.87
CA ALA A 195 4.74 8.54 -6.32
C ALA A 195 5.45 9.78 -6.90
N GLN A 196 5.35 10.94 -6.21
CA GLN A 196 6.02 12.18 -6.63
C GLN A 196 7.55 12.05 -6.75
N GLY A 197 8.19 11.16 -5.97
CA GLY A 197 9.60 10.83 -6.09
C GLY A 197 9.93 10.09 -7.39
N ILE A 198 9.02 9.24 -7.87
CA ILE A 198 9.16 8.52 -9.14
C ILE A 198 8.96 9.50 -10.32
N PHE A 199 7.92 10.33 -10.30
CA PHE A 199 7.61 11.26 -11.40
C PHE A 199 8.75 12.26 -11.68
N VAL A 200 9.37 12.84 -10.64
CA VAL A 200 10.49 13.79 -10.86
C VAL A 200 11.76 13.13 -11.40
N ASN A 201 11.92 11.82 -11.21
CA ASN A 201 13.03 11.01 -11.73
C ASN A 201 12.68 10.26 -13.03
N PHE A 202 11.47 10.46 -13.59
CA PHE A 202 10.96 9.73 -14.76
C PHE A 202 11.96 9.67 -15.92
N LYS A 203 12.64 10.80 -16.21
CA LYS A 203 13.59 10.90 -17.32
C LYS A 203 14.79 9.94 -17.16
N ASP A 204 15.35 9.87 -15.96
CA ASP A 204 16.52 9.04 -15.68
C ASP A 204 16.14 7.56 -15.55
N LEU A 205 14.94 7.26 -15.05
CA LEU A 205 14.34 5.92 -15.04
C LEU A 205 14.05 5.41 -16.46
N TYR A 206 13.43 6.23 -17.30
CA TYR A 206 13.18 5.91 -18.71
C TYR A 206 14.48 5.70 -19.48
N TYR A 207 15.50 6.53 -19.23
CA TYR A 207 16.85 6.34 -19.80
C TYR A 207 17.50 5.02 -19.32
N TYR A 208 17.37 4.69 -18.02
CA TYR A 208 17.86 3.43 -17.45
C TYR A 208 17.17 2.20 -18.07
N ASN A 209 15.87 2.29 -18.36
CA ASN A 209 15.13 1.28 -19.14
C ASN A 209 15.48 1.26 -20.65
N GLY A 210 16.56 1.95 -21.07
CA GLY A 210 16.99 1.99 -22.46
C GLY A 210 16.11 2.86 -23.37
N ASN A 211 15.30 3.76 -22.81
CA ASN A 211 14.34 4.64 -23.49
C ASN A 211 13.23 3.84 -24.21
N LYS A 212 12.56 2.95 -23.48
CA LYS A 212 11.44 2.13 -23.97
C LYS A 212 10.25 2.14 -23.02
N LEU A 213 9.05 2.04 -23.60
CA LEU A 213 7.82 1.68 -22.91
C LEU A 213 7.44 0.21 -23.20
N PRO A 214 6.56 -0.42 -22.38
CA PRO A 214 6.22 0.02 -21.03
C PRO A 214 7.40 -0.17 -20.06
N PHE A 215 7.36 0.52 -18.91
CA PHE A 215 8.23 0.22 -17.77
C PHE A 215 7.56 0.59 -16.45
N ALA A 216 7.88 -0.13 -15.38
CA ALA A 216 7.40 0.17 -14.04
C ALA A 216 8.55 0.60 -13.14
N ALA A 217 8.28 1.60 -12.30
CA ALA A 217 9.14 1.99 -11.19
C ALA A 217 8.36 1.89 -9.88
N ALA A 218 9.04 1.55 -8.79
CA ALA A 218 8.42 1.23 -7.51
C ALA A 218 9.12 1.98 -6.36
N GLN A 219 8.37 2.37 -5.34
CA GLN A 219 8.96 2.92 -4.11
C GLN A 219 8.22 2.45 -2.85
N ILE A 220 8.97 1.82 -1.95
CA ILE A 220 8.57 1.54 -0.57
C ILE A 220 9.15 2.63 0.35
N GLY A 221 8.33 3.26 1.19
CA GLY A 221 8.83 4.23 2.16
C GLY A 221 7.75 4.92 2.99
N GLN A 222 8.17 5.77 3.93
CA GLN A 222 7.21 6.53 4.76
C GLN A 222 6.48 7.60 3.94
N ALA A 223 5.21 7.80 4.26
CA ALA A 223 4.37 8.90 3.83
C ALA A 223 3.64 9.50 5.06
N PHE A 224 3.29 10.77 4.97
CA PHE A 224 2.91 11.59 6.11
C PHE A 224 1.65 12.40 5.79
N ARG A 225 0.57 12.17 6.55
CA ARG A 225 -0.70 12.88 6.40
C ARG A 225 -1.13 13.40 7.76
N ASN A 226 -1.24 14.71 7.94
CA ASN A 226 -1.58 15.39 9.18
C ASN A 226 -3.09 15.29 9.48
N GLU A 227 -3.60 14.05 9.53
CA GLU A 227 -5.00 13.68 9.77
C GLU A 227 -5.56 14.44 10.98
N ILE A 228 -6.75 15.02 10.84
CA ILE A 228 -7.31 15.98 11.81
C ILE A 228 -7.70 15.26 13.11
N SER A 229 -8.39 14.13 12.99
CA SER A 229 -8.85 13.32 14.12
C SER A 229 -8.57 11.83 13.83
N PRO A 230 -7.29 11.40 13.92
CA PRO A 230 -6.91 10.00 13.66
C PRO A 230 -7.58 9.08 14.69
N ARG A 231 -8.42 8.19 14.19
CA ARG A 231 -9.27 7.25 14.93
C ARG A 231 -9.07 5.83 14.38
N GLN A 232 -9.75 4.85 14.94
CA GLN A 232 -9.78 3.46 14.43
C GLN A 232 -8.44 2.68 14.46
N GLY A 233 -7.40 3.19 15.13
CA GLY A 233 -6.12 2.51 15.29
C GLY A 233 -5.19 2.72 14.10
N LEU A 234 -4.62 1.64 13.56
CA LEU A 234 -3.70 1.70 12.41
C LEU A 234 -4.38 2.10 11.09
N LEU A 235 -5.72 2.17 11.03
CA LEU A 235 -6.46 2.51 9.80
C LEU A 235 -6.43 4.01 9.44
N ARG A 236 -6.21 4.90 10.42
CA ARG A 236 -6.02 6.35 10.19
C ARG A 236 -4.89 6.86 11.05
N VAL A 237 -3.71 6.93 10.45
CA VAL A 237 -2.42 7.27 11.06
C VAL A 237 -1.74 8.42 10.34
N ARG A 238 -0.84 9.10 11.04
CA ARG A 238 -0.17 10.32 10.58
C ARG A 238 1.18 10.07 9.89
N GLU A 239 1.80 8.94 10.20
CA GLU A 239 2.98 8.40 9.53
C GLU A 239 2.72 6.91 9.24
N PHE A 240 2.95 6.49 8.01
CA PHE A 240 2.74 5.10 7.58
C PHE A 240 3.65 4.75 6.40
N THR A 241 3.91 3.46 6.21
CA THR A 241 4.69 2.99 5.06
C THR A 241 3.76 2.69 3.90
N LEU A 242 4.03 3.31 2.76
CA LEU A 242 3.43 2.98 1.47
C LEU A 242 4.38 2.13 0.64
N ALA A 243 3.81 1.44 -0.34
CA ALA A 243 4.51 0.70 -1.38
C ALA A 243 3.76 0.97 -2.69
N GLU A 244 4.24 1.95 -3.46
CA GLU A 244 3.57 2.45 -4.67
C GLU A 244 4.34 2.03 -5.93
N ILE A 245 3.62 1.89 -7.04
CA ILE A 245 4.12 1.46 -8.35
C ILE A 245 3.56 2.42 -9.39
N GLU A 246 4.45 3.07 -10.15
CA GLU A 246 4.07 3.84 -11.32
C GLU A 246 4.46 3.04 -12.57
N HIS A 247 3.44 2.53 -13.28
CA HIS A 247 3.61 1.78 -14.52
C HIS A 247 3.36 2.71 -15.72
N PHE A 248 4.44 3.08 -16.40
CA PHE A 248 4.42 3.93 -17.58
C PHE A 248 4.22 3.07 -18.82
N VAL A 249 3.17 3.36 -19.58
CA VAL A 249 2.73 2.63 -20.78
C VAL A 249 2.32 3.64 -21.86
N ASP A 250 2.29 3.23 -23.13
CA ASP A 250 1.80 4.09 -24.21
C ASP A 250 0.29 4.34 -24.02
N PRO A 251 -0.21 5.58 -24.16
CA PRO A 251 -1.65 5.86 -24.07
C PRO A 251 -2.48 5.20 -25.19
N GLU A 252 -1.89 4.89 -26.35
CA GLU A 252 -2.56 4.27 -27.50
C GLU A 252 -2.52 2.73 -27.46
N ASP A 253 -1.56 2.13 -26.73
CA ASP A 253 -1.49 0.68 -26.49
C ASP A 253 -1.36 0.37 -24.99
N LYS A 254 -2.52 0.10 -24.36
CA LYS A 254 -2.65 -0.36 -22.97
C LYS A 254 -2.95 -1.87 -22.86
N SER A 255 -2.47 -2.66 -23.81
CA SER A 255 -2.40 -4.11 -23.66
C SER A 255 -1.36 -4.51 -22.58
N HIS A 256 -1.46 -5.72 -22.03
CA HIS A 256 -0.46 -6.22 -21.09
C HIS A 256 -0.07 -7.67 -21.40
N PRO A 257 1.22 -7.96 -21.68
CA PRO A 257 1.63 -9.27 -22.22
C PRO A 257 1.34 -10.44 -21.27
N LYS A 258 1.33 -10.18 -19.95
CA LYS A 258 0.98 -11.15 -18.91
C LYS A 258 -0.52 -11.21 -18.55
N PHE A 259 -1.42 -10.44 -19.19
CA PHE A 259 -2.84 -10.40 -18.80
C PHE A 259 -3.54 -11.77 -18.88
N SER A 260 -3.13 -12.61 -19.82
CA SER A 260 -3.62 -13.99 -19.97
C SER A 260 -3.44 -14.83 -18.69
N GLU A 261 -2.37 -14.62 -17.92
CA GLU A 261 -2.07 -15.33 -16.66
C GLU A 261 -3.15 -15.11 -15.59
N VAL A 262 -3.70 -13.90 -15.53
CA VAL A 262 -4.69 -13.50 -14.51
C VAL A 262 -6.12 -13.45 -15.03
N SER A 263 -6.33 -13.45 -16.35
CA SER A 263 -7.64 -13.31 -17.02
C SER A 263 -8.75 -14.22 -16.47
N ASN A 264 -8.40 -15.42 -16.02
CA ASN A 264 -9.33 -16.42 -15.49
C ASN A 264 -9.69 -16.21 -14.00
N LEU A 265 -9.06 -15.29 -13.27
CA LEU A 265 -9.33 -15.07 -11.85
C LEU A 265 -10.73 -14.48 -11.64
N GLU A 266 -11.50 -15.12 -10.75
CA GLU A 266 -12.83 -14.69 -10.31
C GLU A 266 -12.76 -14.19 -8.86
N PHE A 267 -13.32 -13.01 -8.61
CA PHE A 267 -13.42 -12.40 -7.28
C PHE A 267 -14.57 -11.40 -7.22
N LEU A 268 -14.89 -10.90 -6.01
CA LEU A 268 -15.93 -9.89 -5.82
C LEU A 268 -15.48 -8.56 -6.44
N MET A 269 -16.27 -8.04 -7.38
CA MET A 269 -16.11 -6.73 -7.97
C MET A 269 -17.38 -5.92 -7.74
N PHE A 270 -17.23 -4.60 -7.60
CA PHE A 270 -18.32 -3.65 -7.42
C PHE A 270 -18.18 -2.50 -8.43
N PRO A 271 -18.59 -2.71 -9.69
CA PRO A 271 -18.60 -1.69 -10.74
C PRO A 271 -19.39 -0.43 -10.36
N ARG A 272 -19.13 0.66 -11.08
CA ARG A 272 -19.85 1.95 -10.93
C ARG A 272 -21.35 1.81 -11.19
N GLU A 273 -21.74 1.04 -12.20
CA GLU A 273 -23.14 0.82 -12.57
C GLU A 273 -23.90 0.05 -11.49
N ASP A 274 -23.29 -0.99 -10.91
CA ASP A 274 -23.87 -1.78 -9.84
C ASP A 274 -24.04 -0.94 -8.55
N GLN A 275 -23.07 -0.08 -8.22
CA GLN A 275 -23.16 0.89 -7.12
C GLN A 275 -24.32 1.88 -7.29
N VAL A 276 -24.41 2.55 -8.45
CA VAL A 276 -25.46 3.54 -8.75
C VAL A 276 -26.85 2.90 -8.81
N SER A 277 -26.93 1.64 -9.25
CA SER A 277 -28.17 0.87 -9.29
C SER A 277 -28.62 0.33 -7.91
N GLY A 278 -27.82 0.52 -6.85
CA GLY A 278 -28.11 -0.01 -5.52
C GLY A 278 -27.99 -1.53 -5.41
N LEU A 279 -27.24 -2.16 -6.32
CA LEU A 279 -26.95 -3.60 -6.30
C LEU A 279 -25.78 -3.90 -5.35
N SER A 280 -25.55 -5.19 -5.09
CA SER A 280 -24.39 -5.66 -4.33
C SER A 280 -23.19 -5.93 -5.24
N ALA A 281 -21.99 -5.89 -4.68
CA ALA A 281 -20.81 -6.48 -5.30
C ALA A 281 -21.07 -7.94 -5.70
N ARG A 282 -20.56 -8.35 -6.87
CA ARG A 282 -20.80 -9.67 -7.48
C ARG A 282 -19.49 -10.28 -7.96
N ARG A 283 -19.48 -11.60 -8.14
CA ARG A 283 -18.32 -12.26 -8.76
C ARG A 283 -18.29 -11.99 -10.26
N ILE A 284 -17.10 -11.70 -10.78
CA ILE A 284 -16.82 -11.50 -12.21
C ILE A 284 -15.42 -12.08 -12.47
N HIS A 285 -15.19 -12.70 -13.64
CA HIS A 285 -13.83 -12.98 -14.10
C HIS A 285 -13.18 -11.69 -14.60
N ILE A 286 -11.92 -11.41 -14.26
CA ILE A 286 -11.26 -10.16 -14.68
C ILE A 286 -11.12 -10.05 -16.21
N GLY A 287 -10.98 -11.16 -16.93
CA GLY A 287 -11.05 -11.21 -18.40
C GLY A 287 -12.42 -10.85 -18.97
N GLU A 288 -13.52 -11.20 -18.27
CA GLU A 288 -14.87 -10.76 -18.62
C GLU A 288 -15.05 -9.25 -18.35
N ALA A 289 -14.50 -8.76 -17.24
CA ALA A 289 -14.59 -7.34 -16.89
C ALA A 289 -13.84 -6.44 -17.88
N VAL A 290 -12.65 -6.84 -18.35
CA VAL A 290 -11.91 -6.10 -19.39
C VAL A 290 -12.60 -6.22 -20.75
N SER A 291 -12.99 -7.43 -21.19
CA SER A 291 -13.63 -7.61 -22.51
C SER A 291 -15.02 -6.98 -22.64
N LYS A 292 -15.68 -6.64 -21.52
CA LYS A 292 -16.92 -5.85 -21.49
C LYS A 292 -16.70 -4.34 -21.25
N GLY A 293 -15.46 -3.88 -21.10
CA GLY A 293 -15.13 -2.48 -20.80
C GLY A 293 -15.56 -2.00 -19.41
N ILE A 294 -15.82 -2.93 -18.47
CA ILE A 294 -16.08 -2.62 -17.05
C ILE A 294 -14.78 -2.12 -16.40
N VAL A 295 -13.67 -2.82 -16.68
CA VAL A 295 -12.30 -2.38 -16.43
C VAL A 295 -11.73 -1.84 -17.73
N ASN A 296 -11.14 -0.64 -17.70
CA ASN A 296 -10.79 0.13 -18.89
C ASN A 296 -9.84 -0.57 -19.88
N ASN A 297 -8.81 -1.27 -19.39
CA ASN A 297 -7.77 -1.89 -20.23
C ASN A 297 -7.09 -3.10 -19.55
N GLU A 298 -6.29 -3.85 -20.33
CA GLU A 298 -5.60 -5.06 -19.85
C GLU A 298 -4.55 -4.77 -18.78
N THR A 299 -3.82 -3.66 -18.87
CA THR A 299 -2.82 -3.27 -17.86
C THR A 299 -3.48 -3.02 -16.50
N LEU A 300 -4.60 -2.30 -16.47
CA LEU A 300 -5.38 -2.11 -15.25
C LEU A 300 -5.96 -3.44 -14.72
N GLY A 301 -6.49 -4.28 -15.62
CA GLY A 301 -6.95 -5.63 -15.29
C GLY A 301 -5.83 -6.54 -14.75
N TYR A 302 -4.60 -6.39 -15.26
CA TYR A 302 -3.43 -7.13 -14.80
C TYR A 302 -3.09 -6.79 -13.36
N PHE A 303 -2.96 -5.50 -13.04
CA PHE A 303 -2.63 -5.07 -11.69
C PHE A 303 -3.74 -5.36 -10.68
N ILE A 304 -5.02 -5.26 -11.06
CA ILE A 304 -6.15 -5.77 -10.24
C ILE A 304 -5.97 -7.27 -9.93
N GLY A 305 -5.68 -8.09 -10.94
CA GLY A 305 -5.41 -9.52 -10.76
C GLY A 305 -4.19 -9.81 -9.87
N ARG A 306 -3.08 -9.08 -10.06
CA ARG A 306 -1.88 -9.20 -9.22
C ARG A 306 -2.12 -8.76 -7.77
N VAL A 307 -2.92 -7.71 -7.52
CA VAL A 307 -3.29 -7.27 -6.17
C VAL A 307 -4.20 -8.30 -5.48
N TYR A 308 -5.16 -8.91 -6.19
CA TYR A 308 -5.96 -10.01 -5.65
C TYR A 308 -5.08 -11.20 -5.25
N LEU A 309 -4.13 -11.60 -6.09
CA LEU A 309 -3.17 -12.65 -5.76
C LEU A 309 -2.31 -12.27 -4.55
N PHE A 310 -1.75 -11.05 -4.50
CA PHE A 310 -0.94 -10.59 -3.37
C PHE A 310 -1.68 -10.67 -2.04
N LEU A 311 -2.88 -10.08 -1.96
CA LEU A 311 -3.69 -10.04 -0.74
C LEU A 311 -4.13 -11.44 -0.30
N THR A 312 -4.50 -12.32 -1.23
CA THR A 312 -4.92 -13.69 -0.88
C THR A 312 -3.76 -14.59 -0.47
N HIS A 313 -2.54 -14.41 -1.01
CA HIS A 313 -1.34 -15.11 -0.53
C HIS A 313 -0.84 -14.58 0.83
N LEU A 314 -1.12 -13.31 1.17
CA LEU A 314 -0.96 -12.79 2.53
C LEU A 314 -1.98 -13.37 3.55
N GLY A 315 -2.97 -14.16 3.09
CA GLY A 315 -3.99 -14.76 3.95
C GLY A 315 -5.24 -13.91 4.17
N ILE A 316 -5.50 -12.90 3.32
CA ILE A 316 -6.79 -12.19 3.33
C ILE A 316 -7.89 -13.12 2.80
N ASP A 317 -9.00 -13.20 3.54
CA ASP A 317 -10.19 -14.00 3.21
C ASP A 317 -10.84 -13.51 1.90
N LYS A 318 -11.00 -14.44 0.95
CA LYS A 318 -11.55 -14.21 -0.39
C LYS A 318 -13.02 -13.76 -0.37
N GLU A 319 -13.78 -14.12 0.66
CA GLU A 319 -15.16 -13.67 0.82
C GLU A 319 -15.25 -12.26 1.43
N ARG A 320 -14.12 -11.74 1.95
CA ARG A 320 -13.98 -10.42 2.59
C ARG A 320 -13.10 -9.46 1.80
N LEU A 321 -12.77 -9.78 0.55
CA LEU A 321 -11.97 -8.95 -0.35
C LEU A 321 -12.81 -8.63 -1.58
N ARG A 322 -12.97 -7.33 -1.90
CA ARG A 322 -13.66 -6.88 -3.11
C ARG A 322 -12.88 -5.76 -3.80
N PHE A 323 -13.13 -5.58 -5.10
CA PHE A 323 -12.60 -4.46 -5.87
C PHE A 323 -13.74 -3.49 -6.22
N ARG A 324 -13.71 -2.27 -5.69
CA ARG A 324 -14.75 -1.25 -5.89
C ARG A 324 -14.27 -0.21 -6.90
N GLN A 325 -15.05 0.04 -7.94
CA GLN A 325 -14.75 1.11 -8.90
C GLN A 325 -15.14 2.47 -8.32
N HIS A 326 -14.33 3.52 -8.53
CA HIS A 326 -14.71 4.88 -8.12
C HIS A 326 -15.95 5.37 -8.87
N LEU A 327 -16.80 6.14 -8.20
CA LEU A 327 -17.89 6.90 -8.83
C LEU A 327 -17.34 8.09 -9.64
N ALA A 328 -18.16 8.64 -10.55
CA ALA A 328 -17.71 9.69 -11.47
C ALA A 328 -17.39 11.05 -10.79
N ASN A 329 -17.88 11.28 -9.56
CA ASN A 329 -17.52 12.40 -8.70
C ASN A 329 -16.34 12.07 -7.75
N GLU A 330 -16.19 10.81 -7.32
CA GLU A 330 -15.04 10.36 -6.54
C GLU A 330 -13.73 10.37 -7.35
N MET A 331 -13.81 10.11 -8.67
CA MET A 331 -12.66 10.10 -9.56
C MET A 331 -11.91 11.44 -9.53
N ALA A 332 -10.60 11.39 -9.25
CA ALA A 332 -9.72 12.51 -9.48
C ALA A 332 -9.82 12.96 -10.95
N HIS A 333 -9.97 14.27 -11.17
CA HIS A 333 -10.15 14.96 -12.46
C HIS A 333 -9.17 14.66 -13.62
N TYR A 334 -8.17 13.79 -13.41
CA TYR A 334 -7.19 13.34 -14.39
C TYR A 334 -7.17 11.81 -14.60
N ALA A 335 -7.91 11.05 -13.79
CA ALA A 335 -7.97 9.60 -13.87
C ALA A 335 -8.89 9.15 -15.02
N ALA A 336 -8.53 8.07 -15.71
CA ALA A 336 -9.37 7.44 -16.74
C ALA A 336 -10.27 6.32 -16.16
N ASP A 337 -9.76 5.60 -15.16
CA ASP A 337 -10.49 4.62 -14.35
C ASP A 337 -9.76 4.43 -13.02
N CYS A 338 -10.46 3.99 -11.97
CA CYS A 338 -9.86 3.77 -10.65
C CYS A 338 -10.64 2.72 -9.84
N TRP A 339 -9.89 1.82 -9.19
CA TRP A 339 -10.41 0.68 -8.44
C TRP A 339 -9.72 0.54 -7.07
N ASP A 340 -10.51 0.43 -6.01
CA ASP A 340 -10.03 0.19 -4.64
C ASP A 340 -10.14 -1.32 -4.32
N ALA A 341 -9.05 -1.94 -3.88
CA ALA A 341 -9.09 -3.21 -3.18
C ALA A 341 -9.53 -2.96 -1.72
N GLU A 342 -10.76 -3.32 -1.38
CA GLU A 342 -11.37 -3.12 -0.07
C GLU A 342 -11.49 -4.43 0.70
N ILE A 343 -11.22 -4.38 2.01
CA ILE A 343 -11.28 -5.53 2.92
C ILE A 343 -12.40 -5.34 3.96
N GLU A 344 -13.29 -6.32 4.16
CA GLU A 344 -14.30 -6.28 5.21
C GLU A 344 -13.70 -6.62 6.58
N CYS A 345 -13.55 -5.58 7.41
CA CYS A 345 -13.07 -5.69 8.78
C CYS A 345 -14.17 -5.35 9.81
N SER A 346 -13.80 -5.30 11.10
CA SER A 346 -14.74 -4.92 12.18
C SER A 346 -15.33 -3.50 12.07
N TYR A 347 -14.78 -2.63 11.22
CA TYR A 347 -15.32 -1.29 10.91
C TYR A 347 -16.15 -1.25 9.61
N GLY A 348 -16.31 -2.39 8.93
CA GLY A 348 -16.89 -2.48 7.58
C GLY A 348 -15.82 -2.64 6.49
N TRP A 349 -16.19 -2.37 5.25
CA TRP A 349 -15.27 -2.32 4.10
C TRP A 349 -14.36 -1.10 4.21
N ILE A 350 -13.04 -1.32 4.08
CA ILE A 350 -12.00 -0.30 4.14
C ILE A 350 -11.01 -0.53 2.98
N GLU A 351 -10.68 0.55 2.26
CA GLU A 351 -9.62 0.60 1.24
C GLU A 351 -8.28 0.10 1.81
N CYS A 352 -7.59 -0.77 1.07
CA CYS A 352 -6.25 -1.24 1.38
C CYS A 352 -5.23 -1.01 0.24
N VAL A 353 -5.69 -0.95 -1.01
CA VAL A 353 -4.87 -0.63 -2.20
C VAL A 353 -5.73 0.11 -3.22
N GLY A 354 -5.41 1.37 -3.54
CA GLY A 354 -5.97 2.07 -4.69
C GLY A 354 -5.20 1.75 -5.98
N ILE A 355 -5.91 1.57 -7.09
CA ILE A 355 -5.34 1.21 -8.41
C ILE A 355 -5.92 2.18 -9.45
N ALA A 356 -5.12 3.15 -9.92
CA ALA A 356 -5.61 4.30 -10.70
C ALA A 356 -4.87 4.49 -12.04
N ASP A 357 -5.61 4.67 -13.14
CA ASP A 357 -5.06 5.11 -14.42
C ASP A 357 -4.99 6.65 -14.43
N ARG A 358 -3.89 7.23 -13.92
CA ARG A 358 -3.67 8.69 -13.77
C ARG A 358 -3.48 9.44 -15.10
N SER A 359 -3.46 8.74 -16.24
CA SER A 359 -2.98 9.24 -17.54
C SER A 359 -1.59 9.91 -17.42
N ALA A 360 -1.24 10.83 -18.32
CA ALA A 360 0.01 11.59 -18.27
C ALA A 360 -0.09 12.90 -17.44
N TYR A 361 -0.97 12.98 -16.42
CA TYR A 361 -1.19 14.23 -15.67
C TYR A 361 0.05 14.71 -14.91
N ASP A 362 0.60 13.88 -14.02
CA ASP A 362 1.73 14.26 -13.17
C ASP A 362 2.97 14.65 -13.98
N LEU A 363 3.30 13.90 -15.04
CA LEU A 363 4.43 14.21 -15.93
C LEU A 363 4.23 15.54 -16.68
N ARG A 364 3.01 15.87 -17.12
CA ARG A 364 2.69 17.17 -17.73
C ARG A 364 2.80 18.30 -16.71
N ALA A 365 2.23 18.14 -15.53
CA ALA A 365 2.26 19.15 -14.47
C ALA A 365 3.70 19.48 -14.01
N HIS A 366 4.55 18.46 -13.86
CA HIS A 366 5.99 18.66 -13.59
C HIS A 366 6.74 19.25 -14.78
N THR A 367 6.40 18.88 -16.02
CA THR A 367 6.97 19.49 -17.23
C THR A 367 6.65 20.98 -17.33
N GLU A 368 5.38 21.36 -17.18
CA GLU A 368 4.92 22.75 -17.19
C GLU A 368 5.55 23.59 -16.07
N LYS A 369 5.74 22.99 -14.88
CA LYS A 369 6.29 23.70 -13.73
C LYS A 369 7.81 23.86 -13.75
N SER A 370 8.54 22.87 -14.29
CA SER A 370 10.01 22.84 -14.31
C SER A 370 10.63 23.38 -15.62
N GLY A 371 9.89 23.33 -16.72
CA GLY A 371 10.42 23.55 -18.07
C GLY A 371 11.26 22.38 -18.62
N VAL A 372 11.35 21.25 -17.90
CA VAL A 372 12.06 20.04 -18.34
C VAL A 372 11.04 19.07 -18.95
N PRO A 373 11.19 18.64 -20.21
CA PRO A 373 10.24 17.72 -20.83
C PRO A 373 10.36 16.30 -20.24
N LEU A 374 9.29 15.86 -19.58
CA LEU A 374 9.13 14.48 -19.08
C LEU A 374 8.25 13.70 -20.08
N VAL A 375 8.85 13.24 -21.18
CA VAL A 375 8.19 12.53 -22.28
C VAL A 375 8.98 11.30 -22.69
N ALA A 376 8.27 10.24 -23.10
CA ALA A 376 8.85 9.14 -23.86
C ALA A 376 8.91 9.50 -25.36
N ALA A 377 9.73 8.78 -26.13
CA ALA A 377 9.83 8.92 -27.58
C ALA A 377 10.07 7.56 -28.25
N GLU A 378 9.00 7.01 -28.83
CA GLU A 378 9.04 5.80 -29.66
C GLU A 378 9.63 6.10 -31.06
N LYS A 379 10.18 5.09 -31.73
CA LYS A 379 10.58 5.19 -33.15
C LYS A 379 9.52 4.53 -34.02
N PHE A 380 8.93 5.29 -34.94
CA PHE A 380 8.07 4.72 -35.97
C PHE A 380 8.83 3.65 -36.79
N LEU A 381 8.12 2.56 -37.13
CA LEU A 381 8.67 1.43 -37.90
C LEU A 381 9.24 1.86 -39.25
N GLU A 382 8.56 2.81 -39.90
CA GLU A 382 9.01 3.48 -41.11
C GLU A 382 9.26 4.97 -40.80
N PRO A 383 10.32 5.59 -41.36
CA PRO A 383 10.44 7.03 -41.36
C PRO A 383 9.35 7.59 -42.29
N ARG A 384 8.30 8.11 -41.65
CA ARG A 384 7.17 8.84 -42.24
C ARG A 384 7.68 10.20 -42.79
N GLU A 385 6.92 10.94 -43.61
CA GLU A 385 7.29 12.29 -44.12
C GLU A 385 6.04 13.20 -44.23
N VAL A 386 6.18 14.50 -43.92
CA VAL A 386 5.10 15.52 -43.99
C VAL A 386 5.65 16.98 -44.09
N GLU A 387 5.03 17.89 -44.84
CA GLU A 387 5.61 19.18 -45.23
C GLU A 387 5.42 20.35 -44.21
N LYS A 388 6.24 20.43 -43.14
CA LYS A 388 6.09 21.49 -42.12
C LYS A 388 6.31 22.92 -42.64
N LEU A 389 5.30 23.78 -42.48
CA LEU A 389 5.44 25.23 -42.60
C LEU A 389 6.19 25.86 -41.40
N VAL A 390 7.52 25.73 -41.37
CA VAL A 390 8.39 26.39 -40.38
C VAL A 390 8.60 27.86 -40.72
N ILE A 391 8.20 28.78 -39.84
CA ILE A 391 8.48 30.21 -40.02
C ILE A 391 9.86 30.57 -39.48
N ALA A 392 10.76 31.00 -40.36
CA ALA A 392 12.11 31.45 -40.03
C ALA A 392 12.18 33.00 -39.90
N PRO A 393 12.02 33.58 -38.70
CA PRO A 393 12.08 35.04 -38.50
C PRO A 393 13.46 35.63 -38.80
N VAL A 394 13.52 36.65 -39.66
CA VAL A 394 14.75 37.44 -39.93
C VAL A 394 15.05 38.33 -38.71
N LYS A 395 15.79 37.78 -37.74
CA LYS A 395 16.08 38.38 -36.42
C LYS A 395 16.57 39.83 -36.49
N LYS A 396 17.36 40.18 -37.52
CA LYS A 396 17.90 41.54 -37.74
C LYS A 396 16.79 42.57 -38.00
N GLU A 397 15.83 42.23 -38.86
CA GLU A 397 14.75 43.13 -39.27
C GLU A 397 13.69 43.24 -38.17
N LEU A 398 13.36 42.13 -37.51
CA LEU A 398 12.46 42.13 -36.36
C LEU A 398 13.03 42.90 -35.15
N GLY A 399 14.35 42.81 -34.91
CA GLY A 399 15.02 43.61 -33.88
C GLY A 399 14.93 45.12 -34.15
N LEU A 400 15.02 45.53 -35.42
CA LEU A 400 14.86 46.93 -35.85
C LEU A 400 13.41 47.39 -35.77
N ALA A 401 12.46 46.58 -36.24
CA ALA A 401 11.04 46.92 -36.27
C ALA A 401 10.41 47.02 -34.87
N PHE A 402 10.70 46.06 -33.99
CA PHE A 402 10.09 45.96 -32.65
C PHE A 402 10.91 46.63 -31.53
N LYS A 403 12.01 47.32 -31.87
CA LYS A 403 12.86 48.10 -30.93
C LYS A 403 13.20 47.37 -29.62
N GLY A 404 13.52 46.09 -29.72
CA GLY A 404 13.88 45.23 -28.58
C GLY A 404 12.71 44.48 -27.90
N ASN A 405 11.45 44.75 -28.24
CA ASN A 405 10.29 44.02 -27.69
C ASN A 405 10.10 42.65 -28.38
N GLN A 406 11.10 41.77 -28.23
CA GLN A 406 11.20 40.49 -28.97
C GLN A 406 10.10 39.47 -28.62
N LYS A 407 9.41 39.64 -27.48
CA LYS A 407 8.49 38.65 -26.91
C LYS A 407 7.29 38.36 -27.84
N MET A 408 6.60 39.41 -28.32
CA MET A 408 5.50 39.27 -29.29
C MET A 408 5.90 38.51 -30.56
N SER A 409 7.15 38.66 -31.02
CA SER A 409 7.63 37.98 -32.22
C SER A 409 7.86 36.48 -32.02
N MET A 410 8.03 36.01 -30.77
CA MET A 410 8.14 34.58 -30.46
C MET A 410 6.75 33.97 -30.24
N GLU A 411 5.87 34.69 -29.56
CA GLU A 411 4.46 34.31 -29.36
C GLU A 411 3.76 34.10 -30.72
N MET A 412 3.87 35.08 -31.63
CA MET A 412 3.26 34.99 -32.97
C MET A 412 3.89 33.92 -33.88
N LYS A 413 5.16 33.53 -33.63
CA LYS A 413 5.82 32.41 -34.33
C LYS A 413 5.22 31.07 -33.87
N ALA A 414 5.05 30.88 -32.57
CA ALA A 414 4.49 29.65 -32.00
C ALA A 414 3.05 29.38 -32.52
N THR A 415 2.23 30.42 -32.70
CA THR A 415 0.87 30.32 -33.28
C THR A 415 0.84 29.88 -34.76
N LEU A 416 1.98 29.91 -35.44
CA LEU A 416 2.10 29.54 -36.86
C LEU A 416 2.83 28.20 -37.04
N GLU A 417 3.82 27.90 -36.19
CA GLU A 417 4.49 26.59 -36.15
C GLU A 417 3.62 25.46 -35.54
N SER A 418 2.47 25.79 -34.95
CA SER A 418 1.47 24.82 -34.52
C SER A 418 0.66 24.21 -35.68
N LYS A 419 0.87 24.65 -36.94
CA LYS A 419 0.05 24.26 -38.10
C LYS A 419 0.51 23.01 -38.86
N GLY A 420 1.18 22.10 -38.16
CA GLY A 420 1.36 20.70 -38.56
C GLY A 420 2.65 20.33 -39.31
N GLU A 421 2.79 19.02 -39.53
CA GLU A 421 3.72 18.36 -40.48
C GLU A 421 5.21 18.24 -40.01
N ALA A 422 6.06 17.32 -40.55
CA ALA A 422 7.34 16.84 -39.95
C ALA A 422 8.19 15.79 -40.79
N GLU A 423 9.25 15.18 -40.19
CA GLU A 423 9.86 13.86 -40.57
C GLU A 423 10.68 13.76 -41.90
N PHE A 424 11.39 12.66 -42.27
CA PHE A 424 12.50 11.89 -41.63
C PHE A 424 13.19 10.93 -42.62
N HIS A 425 14.46 10.49 -42.42
CA HIS A 425 15.04 9.22 -42.95
C HIS A 425 16.25 8.68 -42.10
N VAL A 426 16.63 7.38 -42.22
CA VAL A 426 17.29 6.56 -41.16
C VAL A 426 18.28 5.46 -41.69
N CYS A 427 19.28 4.99 -40.89
CA CYS A 427 19.93 3.63 -40.79
C CYS A 427 21.21 3.67 -39.85
N THR A 428 21.56 2.84 -38.83
CA THR A 428 21.73 1.35 -38.55
C THR A 428 23.11 0.76 -38.98
N LEU A 429 23.83 -0.22 -38.37
CA LEU A 429 23.73 -1.18 -37.20
C LEU A 429 25.08 -1.17 -36.35
N GLU A 430 25.68 -2.15 -35.58
CA GLU A 430 25.41 -3.57 -35.20
C GLU A 430 26.01 -4.14 -33.83
N LYS A 431 27.18 -4.85 -33.78
CA LYS A 431 27.66 -5.88 -32.77
C LYS A 431 29.04 -5.56 -32.09
N SER A 432 29.65 -6.24 -31.07
CA SER A 432 29.34 -7.34 -30.07
C SER A 432 30.41 -7.39 -28.91
N CYS A 433 30.66 -8.53 -28.20
CA CYS A 433 31.34 -8.60 -26.86
C CYS A 433 32.51 -9.62 -26.67
N HIS A 434 33.34 -9.48 -25.60
CA HIS A 434 33.81 -10.52 -24.60
C HIS A 434 35.22 -10.27 -23.96
N TYR A 435 35.42 -10.71 -22.69
CA TYR A 435 36.72 -10.87 -21.95
C TYR A 435 36.62 -12.03 -20.90
N LYS A 436 37.70 -12.36 -20.15
CA LYS A 436 37.88 -13.64 -19.37
C LYS A 436 38.33 -13.50 -17.89
N GLU A 437 38.37 -14.63 -17.17
CA GLU A 437 38.47 -14.83 -15.70
C GLU A 437 39.89 -15.21 -15.16
N GLU A 438 40.13 -14.93 -13.85
CA GLU A 438 41.10 -15.55 -12.89
C GLU A 438 40.59 -15.28 -11.44
N HIS A 439 40.93 -15.91 -10.29
CA HIS A 439 41.38 -17.26 -9.84
C HIS A 439 41.39 -17.29 -8.26
N GLY A 440 41.38 -18.46 -7.58
CA GLY A 440 42.01 -18.64 -6.24
C GLY A 440 41.24 -19.16 -4.99
N ASP A 441 41.18 -20.50 -4.80
CA ASP A 441 41.37 -21.33 -3.56
C ASP A 441 40.67 -21.09 -2.17
N ASN A 442 40.98 -21.99 -1.20
CA ASN A 442 40.19 -22.50 -0.03
C ASN A 442 41.18 -22.96 1.11
N PRO A 443 40.88 -23.73 2.21
CA PRO A 443 39.76 -23.88 3.19
C PRO A 443 40.22 -23.84 4.71
N GLN A 444 39.43 -24.45 5.66
CA GLN A 444 39.72 -24.92 7.06
C GLN A 444 39.54 -23.92 8.25
N GLY A 445 39.11 -24.32 9.47
CA GLY A 445 38.57 -25.59 10.04
C GLY A 445 38.29 -25.55 11.58
N GLU A 446 37.45 -26.47 12.11
CA GLU A 446 37.35 -27.15 13.48
C GLU A 446 37.67 -26.39 14.83
N GLU A 447 37.26 -26.76 16.08
CA GLU A 447 36.52 -27.89 16.71
C GLU A 447 35.85 -27.51 18.09
N GLU A 448 35.35 -28.52 18.82
CA GLU A 448 34.27 -28.63 19.85
C GLU A 448 34.56 -28.47 21.39
N GLY A 449 33.56 -28.80 22.25
CA GLY A 449 33.72 -29.12 23.70
C GLY A 449 32.42 -29.12 24.57
N THR A 450 32.20 -30.12 25.46
CA THR A 450 31.03 -30.27 26.38
C THR A 450 31.36 -31.01 27.72
N SER A 451 30.47 -31.07 28.74
CA SER A 451 30.80 -31.65 30.09
C SER A 451 29.63 -32.24 30.95
N GLU A 452 29.40 -33.56 30.88
CA GLU A 452 28.13 -34.18 31.29
C GLU A 452 27.83 -34.27 32.82
N GLY A 453 27.07 -33.29 33.33
CA GLY A 453 26.32 -33.40 34.61
C GLY A 453 25.12 -32.45 34.70
N PHE A 454 25.25 -31.23 34.16
CA PHE A 454 24.19 -30.23 33.94
C PHE A 454 23.12 -30.69 32.91
N HIS A 455 23.14 -31.97 32.53
CA HIS A 455 23.29 -32.31 31.10
C HIS A 455 22.12 -33.02 30.44
N ALA A 456 21.08 -33.46 31.14
CA ALA A 456 19.81 -33.68 30.42
C ALA A 456 19.36 -32.34 29.80
N ASN A 457 19.30 -31.29 30.62
CA ASN A 457 19.02 -29.94 30.15
C ASN A 457 20.12 -29.41 29.22
N GLN A 458 21.41 -29.53 29.55
CA GLN A 458 22.47 -28.99 28.67
C GLN A 458 22.62 -29.78 27.35
N GLN A 459 22.38 -31.09 27.28
CA GLN A 459 22.28 -31.81 26.00
C GLN A 459 21.09 -31.29 25.17
N TYR A 460 19.91 -31.11 25.77
CA TYR A 460 18.76 -30.51 25.06
C TYR A 460 19.02 -29.04 24.68
N GLU A 461 19.79 -28.30 25.46
CA GLU A 461 20.20 -26.92 25.16
C GLU A 461 21.23 -26.85 24.04
N GLU A 462 22.23 -27.75 24.01
CA GLU A 462 23.18 -27.86 22.88
C GLU A 462 22.51 -28.38 21.61
N VAL A 463 21.52 -29.27 21.70
CA VAL A 463 20.67 -29.67 20.57
C VAL A 463 19.83 -28.48 20.09
N ALA A 464 19.23 -27.71 21.01
CA ALA A 464 18.52 -26.48 20.66
C ALA A 464 19.45 -25.43 20.02
N LYS A 465 20.71 -25.31 20.48
CA LYS A 465 21.75 -24.46 19.87
C LYS A 465 22.19 -24.98 18.50
N ARG A 466 22.30 -26.29 18.28
CA ARG A 466 22.57 -26.90 16.97
C ARG A 466 21.46 -26.57 15.98
N ILE A 467 20.21 -26.83 16.37
CA ILE A 467 19.02 -26.48 15.58
C ILE A 467 18.98 -24.96 15.29
N ALA A 468 19.21 -24.11 16.30
CA ALA A 468 19.24 -22.66 16.14
C ALA A 468 20.32 -22.18 15.14
N LYS A 469 21.52 -22.78 15.15
CA LYS A 469 22.55 -22.52 14.12
C LYS A 469 22.07 -22.94 12.73
N SER A 470 21.49 -24.13 12.59
CA SER A 470 20.97 -24.63 11.30
C SER A 470 19.81 -23.78 10.76
N LEU A 471 18.89 -23.32 11.62
CA LEU A 471 17.81 -22.40 11.25
C LEU A 471 18.37 -21.03 10.81
N THR A 472 19.36 -20.50 11.54
CA THR A 472 20.06 -19.26 11.14
C THR A 472 20.71 -19.39 9.76
N ALA A 473 21.43 -20.49 9.52
CA ALA A 473 22.09 -20.76 8.24
C ALA A 473 21.09 -20.95 7.08
N ALA A 474 19.88 -21.47 7.35
CA ALA A 474 18.79 -21.59 6.39
C ALA A 474 17.99 -20.29 6.17
N GLY A 475 18.34 -19.19 6.86
CA GLY A 475 17.65 -17.89 6.80
C GLY A 475 16.33 -17.84 7.57
N ILE A 476 16.05 -18.81 8.44
CA ILE A 476 14.76 -18.97 9.13
C ILE A 476 14.78 -18.19 10.44
N SER A 477 13.80 -17.30 10.63
CA SER A 477 13.60 -16.59 11.90
C SER A 477 12.96 -17.51 12.95
N TYR A 478 13.55 -17.57 14.14
CA TYR A 478 13.07 -18.40 15.26
C TYR A 478 13.17 -17.67 16.61
N LYS A 479 12.56 -18.25 17.64
CA LYS A 479 12.68 -17.79 19.03
C LYS A 479 12.74 -18.97 19.99
N ILE A 480 13.74 -18.96 20.88
CA ILE A 480 13.91 -19.96 21.92
C ILE A 480 13.10 -19.53 23.17
N ASP A 481 12.23 -20.40 23.71
CA ASP A 481 11.57 -20.23 25.02
C ASP A 481 12.03 -21.32 25.99
N ILE A 482 13.12 -21.03 26.72
CA ILE A 482 13.64 -21.81 27.85
C ILE A 482 13.01 -21.43 29.20
N THR A 483 11.88 -20.70 29.23
CA THR A 483 11.25 -20.37 30.52
C THR A 483 10.76 -21.64 31.21
N GLY A 484 10.94 -21.71 32.53
CA GLY A 484 10.50 -22.82 33.40
C GLY A 484 8.98 -22.91 33.57
N THR A 485 8.22 -22.83 32.48
CA THR A 485 6.77 -23.00 32.43
C THR A 485 6.39 -24.19 31.56
N SER A 486 5.26 -24.83 31.88
CA SER A 486 4.81 -26.05 31.19
C SER A 486 4.72 -25.85 29.67
N ILE A 487 4.97 -26.92 28.91
CA ILE A 487 5.06 -26.87 27.45
C ILE A 487 3.79 -26.27 26.82
N GLY A 488 2.59 -26.60 27.32
CA GLY A 488 1.34 -25.99 26.88
C GLY A 488 1.25 -24.48 27.13
N LYS A 489 1.87 -23.95 28.20
CA LYS A 489 1.97 -22.50 28.44
C LYS A 489 2.98 -21.82 27.52
N ARG A 490 4.00 -22.55 27.04
CA ARG A 490 4.93 -22.05 26.00
C ARG A 490 4.27 -22.05 24.62
N TYR A 491 3.60 -23.15 24.22
CA TYR A 491 2.78 -23.21 23.01
C TYR A 491 1.71 -22.10 22.97
N ALA A 492 0.95 -21.89 24.04
CA ALA A 492 -0.06 -20.83 24.08
C ALA A 492 0.51 -19.42 23.83
N ARG A 493 1.78 -19.16 24.20
CA ARG A 493 2.45 -17.87 23.90
C ARG A 493 2.93 -17.77 22.45
N THR A 494 3.35 -18.88 21.84
CA THR A 494 3.79 -18.89 20.43
C THR A 494 2.59 -18.83 19.48
N ASP A 495 1.50 -19.51 19.85
CA ASP A 495 0.22 -19.48 19.13
C ASP A 495 -0.37 -18.06 19.17
N GLU A 496 -0.35 -17.38 20.32
CA GLU A 496 -0.73 -15.95 20.45
C GLU A 496 0.18 -14.97 19.67
N LEU A 497 1.37 -15.40 19.26
CA LEU A 497 2.27 -14.64 18.39
C LEU A 497 2.14 -15.03 16.92
N GLY A 498 1.23 -15.95 16.58
CA GLY A 498 1.01 -16.44 15.22
C GLY A 498 2.13 -17.36 14.69
N VAL A 499 3.08 -17.80 15.51
CA VAL A 499 4.22 -18.63 15.07
C VAL A 499 3.70 -19.95 14.49
N PRO A 500 3.97 -20.27 13.20
CA PRO A 500 3.30 -21.37 12.50
C PRO A 500 3.79 -22.76 12.92
N LEU A 501 5.05 -22.87 13.32
CA LEU A 501 5.71 -24.13 13.69
C LEU A 501 6.46 -23.98 15.02
N ALA A 502 6.34 -24.97 15.90
CA ALA A 502 7.04 -25.03 17.18
C ALA A 502 7.86 -26.31 17.30
N ILE A 503 9.17 -26.16 17.51
CA ILE A 503 10.11 -27.27 17.69
C ILE A 503 10.26 -27.56 19.19
N THR A 504 10.06 -28.82 19.58
CA THR A 504 10.23 -29.29 20.96
C THR A 504 11.38 -30.29 21.04
N VAL A 505 12.43 -29.91 21.78
CA VAL A 505 13.57 -30.77 22.08
C VAL A 505 13.30 -31.56 23.35
N ASP A 506 13.19 -32.88 23.19
CA ASP A 506 12.88 -33.89 24.20
C ASP A 506 13.80 -35.14 24.06
N SER A 507 14.66 -35.16 23.04
CA SER A 507 15.66 -36.19 22.74
C SER A 507 16.86 -35.55 22.01
N THR A 508 17.95 -36.30 21.87
CA THR A 508 19.21 -35.84 21.26
C THR A 508 19.34 -36.18 19.78
N SER A 509 18.56 -37.14 19.27
CA SER A 509 18.57 -37.60 17.88
C SER A 509 17.37 -37.12 17.05
N SER A 510 16.29 -36.74 17.72
CA SER A 510 15.04 -36.31 17.06
C SER A 510 14.29 -35.30 17.92
N VAL A 511 13.39 -34.56 17.29
CA VAL A 511 12.53 -33.57 17.93
C VAL A 511 11.07 -33.76 17.53
N THR A 512 10.17 -33.20 18.33
CA THR A 512 8.75 -33.08 17.97
C THR A 512 8.53 -31.73 17.30
N LEU A 513 8.07 -31.74 16.04
CA LEU A 513 7.63 -30.54 15.32
C LEU A 513 6.10 -30.45 15.41
N ARG A 514 5.59 -29.34 15.95
CA ARG A 514 4.15 -29.04 16.06
C ARG A 514 3.75 -27.93 15.09
N GLU A 515 2.62 -28.09 14.42
CA GLU A 515 1.95 -27.03 13.66
C GLU A 515 0.89 -26.31 14.54
N ARG A 516 0.72 -25.00 14.31
CA ARG A 516 -0.06 -24.08 15.15
C ARG A 516 -1.56 -24.39 15.20
N ASP A 517 -2.19 -24.52 14.03
CA ASP A 517 -3.65 -24.47 13.86
C ASP A 517 -4.31 -25.84 14.07
N SER A 518 -3.77 -26.88 13.41
CA SER A 518 -4.18 -28.29 13.62
C SER A 518 -3.74 -28.81 14.99
N LYS A 519 -2.67 -28.25 15.56
CA LYS A 519 -1.99 -28.69 16.78
C LYS A 519 -1.37 -30.10 16.67
N GLN A 520 -1.38 -30.68 15.47
CA GLN A 520 -0.78 -31.97 15.17
C GLN A 520 0.74 -31.89 15.26
N GLN A 521 1.36 -33.06 15.42
CA GLN A 521 2.78 -33.21 15.72
C GLN A 521 3.37 -34.35 14.90
N ILE A 522 4.60 -34.16 14.42
CA ILE A 522 5.42 -35.19 13.75
C ILE A 522 6.79 -35.30 14.42
N ARG A 523 7.45 -36.44 14.22
CA ARG A 523 8.82 -36.68 14.68
C ARG A 523 9.82 -36.48 13.53
N VAL A 524 10.80 -35.61 13.73
CA VAL A 524 11.83 -35.27 12.72
C VAL A 524 13.22 -35.49 13.31
N ASN A 525 14.18 -35.96 12.50
CA ASN A 525 15.60 -36.06 12.88
C ASN A 525 16.18 -34.64 13.09
N VAL A 526 17.03 -34.44 14.11
CA VAL A 526 17.62 -33.11 14.42
C VAL A 526 18.28 -32.45 13.20
N GLU A 527 18.93 -33.23 12.33
CA GLU A 527 19.62 -32.69 11.15
C GLU A 527 18.66 -32.29 10.01
N GLU A 528 17.45 -32.83 9.99
CA GLU A 528 16.43 -32.54 8.97
C GLU A 528 15.49 -31.39 9.37
N VAL A 529 15.50 -30.94 10.62
CA VAL A 529 14.53 -29.94 11.13
C VAL A 529 14.57 -28.65 10.31
N ALA A 530 15.76 -28.17 9.94
CA ALA A 530 15.91 -26.92 9.22
C ALA A 530 15.37 -27.00 7.78
N SER A 531 15.60 -28.10 7.06
CA SER A 531 15.02 -28.31 5.72
C SER A 531 13.51 -28.54 5.78
N VAL A 532 13.01 -29.32 6.74
CA VAL A 532 11.56 -29.54 6.92
C VAL A 532 10.82 -28.25 7.25
N VAL A 533 11.36 -27.42 8.15
CA VAL A 533 10.76 -26.10 8.43
C VAL A 533 10.80 -25.22 7.18
N LYS A 534 11.91 -25.23 6.41
CA LYS A 534 12.02 -24.46 5.16
C LYS A 534 11.03 -24.90 4.08
N GLU A 535 10.90 -26.21 3.83
CA GLU A 535 9.95 -26.79 2.88
C GLU A 535 8.51 -26.30 3.17
N VAL A 536 8.14 -26.17 4.44
CA VAL A 536 6.81 -25.69 4.86
C VAL A 536 6.69 -24.16 4.84
N THR A 537 7.70 -23.41 5.30
CA THR A 537 7.60 -21.94 5.36
C THR A 537 7.75 -21.26 4.01
N ASP A 538 8.51 -21.85 3.10
CA ASP A 538 8.68 -21.37 1.72
C ASP A 538 7.54 -21.86 0.80
N GLY A 539 6.62 -22.70 1.31
CA GLY A 539 5.42 -23.15 0.60
C GLY A 539 5.61 -24.33 -0.37
N PHE A 540 6.77 -24.99 -0.37
CA PHE A 540 7.06 -26.15 -1.22
C PHE A 540 6.32 -27.43 -0.81
N SER A 541 5.94 -27.55 0.47
CA SER A 541 5.22 -28.70 1.02
C SER A 541 4.14 -28.24 1.99
N THR A 542 2.95 -28.85 1.94
CA THR A 542 1.89 -28.60 2.92
C THR A 542 2.12 -29.40 4.21
N TRP A 543 1.39 -29.05 5.28
CA TRP A 543 1.40 -29.86 6.50
C TRP A 543 0.83 -31.28 6.29
N ALA A 544 -0.06 -31.48 5.30
CA ALA A 544 -0.56 -32.80 4.95
C ALA A 544 0.53 -33.69 4.34
N ASP A 545 1.40 -33.12 3.51
CA ASP A 545 2.56 -33.83 2.94
C ASP A 545 3.56 -34.22 4.04
N MET A 546 3.74 -33.34 5.03
CA MET A 546 4.58 -33.61 6.21
C MET A 546 4.04 -34.72 7.11
N LEU A 547 2.72 -34.79 7.30
CA LEU A 547 2.04 -35.89 8.02
C LEU A 547 2.11 -37.23 7.28
N TRP A 548 2.37 -37.21 5.97
CA TRP A 548 2.61 -38.41 5.16
C TRP A 548 4.10 -38.82 5.14
N LYS A 549 5.01 -37.84 5.08
CA LYS A 549 6.48 -38.01 5.03
C LYS A 549 7.09 -38.41 6.37
N TYR A 550 6.52 -37.96 7.50
CA TYR A 550 7.08 -38.17 8.85
C TYR A 550 6.08 -38.84 9.81
N PRO A 551 6.55 -39.70 10.74
CA PRO A 551 5.68 -40.39 11.67
C PRO A 551 5.04 -39.40 12.66
N THR A 552 3.74 -39.57 12.87
CA THR A 552 2.94 -38.73 13.78
C THR A 552 3.28 -38.98 15.24
N HIS A 553 3.30 -37.92 16.03
CA HIS A 553 3.62 -37.96 17.46
C HIS A 553 2.38 -37.63 18.31
N SER A 554 1.68 -38.65 18.78
CA SER A 554 0.66 -38.49 19.81
C SER A 554 1.31 -38.45 21.20
N SER A 555 1.38 -37.29 21.81
CA SER A 555 1.72 -37.19 23.24
C SER A 555 0.70 -37.98 24.06
N SER A 556 1.13 -39.04 24.75
CA SER A 556 0.27 -39.76 25.68
C SER A 556 -0.24 -38.79 26.75
N ALA A 557 -1.56 -38.76 26.96
CA ALA A 557 -2.16 -37.92 27.98
C ALA A 557 -1.71 -38.39 29.37
N THR A 558 -0.81 -37.64 30.01
CA THR A 558 -0.66 -37.68 31.46
C THR A 558 -1.87 -36.96 32.05
N GLU A 559 -2.87 -37.73 32.49
CA GLU A 559 -3.89 -37.25 33.42
C GLU A 559 -3.24 -37.00 34.78
N ASP A 560 -3.17 -35.73 35.21
CA ASP A 560 -2.93 -35.25 36.58
C ASP A 560 -3.29 -33.73 36.64
#